data_AF-A0A3D1U1C6-F1
#
_entry.id   AF-A0A3D1U1C6-F1
#
_cell.length_a   1.000
_cell.length_b   1.000
_cell.length_c   1.000
_cell.angle_alpha   90.00
_cell.angle_beta   90.00
_cell.angle_gamma   90.00
#
_symmetry.space_group_name_H-M   'P 1'
#
loop_
_entity.id
_entity.type
_entity.pdbx_description
1 polymer ?
#
loop_
_entity_poly.entity_id
_entity_poly.type
_entity_poly.pdbx_seq_one_letter_code
_entity_poly.pdbx_strand_id
1 'polypeptide(L)'
;MSGARDHGHRARTRRVVGDSRNAPPKEISGTISGGEAMATVRDEAGGLLHTKSGVELTSADLEALSQEAEAGYDLTKARWERVGRPSLGTGVSPRLSFRASRKLYETTRALAEREGKTISEVAREAVERYVSDESRK
;
A
#
# COMPACT_ATOMS: atom_id res chain seq x y z
N MET A 1 -65.22 15.73 22.61
CA MET A 1 -63.93 16.23 23.15
C MET A 1 -63.10 15.00 23.48
N SER A 2 -62.22 14.54 22.58
CA SER A 2 -60.81 14.94 22.39
C SER A 2 -59.90 14.51 23.54
N GLY A 3 -59.17 13.40 23.38
CA GLY A 3 -57.69 13.36 23.48
C GLY A 3 -57.26 12.75 24.83
N ALA A 4 -56.18 11.98 25.01
CA ALA A 4 -55.00 11.72 24.22
C ALA A 4 -54.43 10.34 24.58
N ARG A 5 -53.75 9.72 23.60
CA ARG A 5 -52.97 8.49 23.74
C ARG A 5 -51.56 8.87 24.22
N ASP A 6 -51.08 8.26 25.29
CA ASP A 6 -49.67 8.37 25.68
C ASP A 6 -48.85 7.24 25.02
N HIS A 7 -47.76 7.63 24.36
CA HIS A 7 -46.85 6.76 23.61
C HIS A 7 -45.44 6.89 24.19
N GLY A 8 -45.18 6.18 25.28
CA GLY A 8 -43.84 6.01 25.84
C GLY A 8 -43.00 5.05 25.00
N HIS A 9 -42.37 5.54 23.93
CA HIS A 9 -41.36 4.77 23.20
C HIS A 9 -40.07 4.66 24.02
N ARG A 10 -39.88 3.52 24.68
CA ARG A 10 -38.62 3.12 25.31
C ARG A 10 -37.54 2.93 24.24
N ALA A 11 -36.52 3.79 24.25
CA ALA A 11 -35.36 3.65 23.37
C ALA A 11 -34.69 2.28 23.57
N ARG A 12 -34.76 1.44 22.54
CA ARG A 12 -34.00 0.18 22.49
C ARG A 12 -32.54 0.53 22.30
N THR A 13 -31.72 0.19 23.29
CA THR A 13 -30.26 0.27 23.21
C THR A 13 -29.77 -0.58 22.03
N ARG A 14 -29.02 0.02 21.11
CA ARG A 14 -28.29 -0.72 20.08
C ARG A 14 -27.29 -1.63 20.77
N ARG A 15 -27.44 -2.95 20.62
CA ARG A 15 -26.34 -3.89 20.90
C ARG A 15 -25.21 -3.55 19.94
N VAL A 16 -24.10 -3.08 20.48
CA VAL A 16 -22.83 -3.01 19.75
C VAL A 16 -22.39 -4.45 19.55
N VAL A 17 -22.45 -4.92 18.30
CA VAL A 17 -21.82 -6.18 17.91
C VAL A 17 -20.32 -5.99 18.15
N GLY A 18 -19.74 -6.83 19.01
CA GLY A 18 -18.35 -6.73 19.43
C GLY A 18 -17.42 -6.75 18.21
N ASP A 19 -16.56 -5.72 18.11
CA ASP A 19 -15.50 -5.66 17.12
C ASP A 19 -14.61 -6.91 17.25
N SER A 20 -14.37 -7.59 16.12
CA SER A 20 -13.52 -8.77 16.02
C SER A 20 -12.12 -8.61 16.66
N ARG A 21 -11.65 -7.37 16.82
CA ARG A 21 -10.38 -7.04 17.47
C ARG A 21 -10.38 -7.21 19.00
N ASN A 22 -11.56 -7.33 19.61
CA ASN A 22 -11.72 -7.57 21.06
C ASN A 22 -11.97 -9.05 21.39
N ALA A 23 -11.82 -9.96 20.42
CA ALA A 23 -11.90 -11.39 20.66
C ALA A 23 -10.65 -11.89 21.40
N PRO A 24 -10.76 -12.96 22.22
CA PRO A 24 -9.59 -13.57 22.85
C PRO A 24 -8.62 -14.09 21.77
N PRO A 25 -7.29 -14.00 22.01
CA PRO A 25 -6.28 -14.49 21.08
C PRO A 25 -6.44 -15.99 20.82
N LYS A 26 -6.14 -16.43 19.59
CA LYS A 26 -6.15 -17.86 19.25
C LYS A 26 -4.99 -18.55 19.95
N GLU A 27 -5.26 -19.69 20.57
CA GLU A 27 -4.21 -20.56 21.10
C GLU A 27 -3.34 -21.09 19.97
N ILE A 28 -2.02 -20.90 20.09
CA ILE A 28 -1.02 -21.48 19.20
C ILE A 28 -0.56 -22.82 19.78
N SER A 29 -0.59 -23.86 18.95
CA SER A 29 -0.17 -25.20 19.33
C SER A 29 1.34 -25.35 19.16
N GLY A 30 2.03 -25.59 20.27
CA GLY A 30 3.25 -26.38 20.27
C GLY A 30 4.53 -25.66 20.70
N THR A 31 5.25 -26.31 21.60
CA THR A 31 6.67 -26.07 21.90
C THR A 31 7.48 -26.48 20.66
N ILE A 32 8.08 -25.53 19.95
CA ILE A 32 8.94 -25.83 18.80
C ILE A 32 10.30 -26.29 19.35
N SER A 33 10.50 -27.60 19.39
CA SER A 33 11.78 -28.24 19.67
C SER A 33 12.75 -28.00 18.50
N GLY A 34 13.79 -27.21 18.74
CA GLY A 34 14.84 -26.89 17.76
C GLY A 34 15.78 -28.05 17.45
N GLY A 35 16.37 -28.03 16.25
CA GLY A 35 17.48 -28.91 15.91
C GLY A 35 17.82 -28.93 14.41
N GLU A 36 16.90 -29.38 13.55
CA GLU A 36 17.28 -29.78 12.18
C GLU A 36 16.52 -29.04 11.05
N ALA A 37 15.47 -28.27 11.36
CA ALA A 37 14.66 -27.57 10.36
C ALA A 37 15.05 -26.08 10.14
N MET A 38 16.32 -25.71 10.33
CA MET A 38 16.81 -24.32 10.22
C MET A 38 17.53 -24.01 8.89
N ALA A 39 17.53 -24.92 7.91
CA ALA A 39 18.19 -24.62 6.63
C ALA A 39 17.52 -23.46 5.87
N THR A 40 16.22 -23.24 6.10
CA THR A 40 15.43 -22.23 5.40
C THR A 40 14.54 -21.48 6.39
N VAL A 41 14.69 -20.15 6.47
CA VAL A 41 13.80 -19.34 7.30
C VAL A 41 12.56 -18.98 6.51
N ARG A 42 11.42 -19.21 7.14
CA ARG A 42 10.11 -18.90 6.59
C ARG A 42 9.57 -17.60 7.17
N ASP A 43 8.82 -16.84 6.38
CA ASP A 43 8.04 -15.70 6.85
C ASP A 43 6.87 -16.13 7.74
N GLU A 44 6.14 -15.16 8.30
CA GLU A 44 4.97 -15.41 9.17
C GLU A 44 3.86 -16.22 8.47
N ALA A 45 3.85 -16.28 7.14
CA ALA A 45 2.92 -17.04 6.31
C ALA A 45 3.48 -18.41 5.87
N GLY A 46 4.71 -18.76 6.26
CA GLY A 46 5.36 -20.02 5.93
C GLY A 46 6.12 -20.03 4.59
N GLY A 47 6.27 -18.89 3.92
CA GLY A 47 7.02 -18.74 2.66
C GLY A 47 8.52 -18.50 2.87
N LEU A 48 9.38 -18.96 1.94
CA LEU A 48 10.83 -18.73 2.03
C LEU A 48 11.16 -17.24 1.97
N LEU A 49 12.10 -16.78 2.80
CA LEU A 49 12.61 -15.42 2.72
C LEU A 49 13.54 -15.26 1.52
N HIS A 50 13.39 -14.15 0.80
CA HIS A 50 14.23 -13.83 -0.36
C HIS A 50 14.73 -12.39 -0.31
N THR A 51 15.90 -12.15 -0.89
CA THR A 51 16.39 -10.80 -1.19
C THR A 51 15.53 -10.15 -2.29
N LYS A 52 15.69 -8.83 -2.49
CA LYS A 52 15.06 -8.11 -3.60
C LYS A 52 15.41 -8.70 -4.99
N SER A 53 16.55 -9.36 -5.12
CA SER A 53 16.97 -10.06 -6.35
C SER A 53 16.44 -11.50 -6.46
N GLY A 54 15.67 -11.97 -5.47
CA GLY A 54 15.06 -13.30 -5.46
C GLY A 54 15.96 -14.41 -4.94
N VAL A 55 17.06 -14.07 -4.25
CA VAL A 55 17.95 -15.06 -3.64
C VAL A 55 17.39 -15.50 -2.30
N GLU A 56 17.24 -16.81 -2.08
CA GLU A 56 16.77 -17.36 -0.81
C GLU A 56 17.73 -17.05 0.35
N LEU A 57 17.18 -16.70 1.50
CA LEU A 57 17.94 -16.40 2.72
C LEU A 57 17.93 -17.59 3.67
N THR A 58 19.13 -18.01 4.10
CA THR A 58 19.32 -19.04 5.12
C THR A 58 19.33 -18.44 6.53
N SER A 59 19.23 -19.28 7.57
CA SER A 59 19.40 -18.80 8.96
C SER A 59 20.78 -18.22 9.22
N ALA A 60 21.82 -18.73 8.56
CA ALA A 60 23.17 -18.20 8.69
C ALA A 60 23.28 -16.78 8.10
N ASP A 61 22.60 -16.51 6.98
CA ASP A 61 22.55 -15.18 6.38
C ASP A 61 21.85 -14.18 7.31
N LEU A 62 20.76 -14.58 7.94
CA LEU A 62 20.04 -13.71 8.89
C LEU A 62 20.87 -13.40 10.14
N GLU A 63 21.57 -14.41 10.69
CA GLU A 63 22.44 -14.22 11.84
C GLU A 63 23.59 -13.25 11.50
N ALA A 64 24.21 -13.42 10.33
CA ALA A 64 25.25 -12.52 9.85
C ALA A 64 24.72 -11.08 9.66
N LEU A 65 23.55 -10.91 9.03
CA LEU A 65 22.91 -9.61 8.85
C LEU A 65 22.53 -8.95 10.19
N SER A 66 22.11 -9.75 11.18
CA SER A 66 21.81 -9.27 12.52
C SER A 66 23.06 -8.75 13.22
N GLN A 67 24.15 -9.53 13.20
CA GLN A 67 25.43 -9.13 13.79
C GLN A 67 26.01 -7.88 13.11
N GLU A 68 25.90 -7.78 11.78
CA GLU A 68 26.29 -6.58 11.04
C GLU A 68 25.49 -5.35 11.49
N ALA A 69 24.18 -5.49 11.66
CA ALA A 69 23.33 -4.39 12.12
C ALA A 69 23.64 -3.95 13.56
N GLU A 70 23.92 -4.91 14.46
CA GLU A 70 24.30 -4.64 15.86
C GLU A 70 25.69 -4.00 15.98
N ALA A 71 26.64 -4.39 15.12
CA ALA A 71 27.95 -3.76 15.03
C ALA A 71 27.87 -2.28 14.58
N GLY A 72 26.79 -1.92 13.88
CA GLY A 72 26.49 -0.57 13.41
C GLY A 72 27.14 -0.24 12.06
N TYR A 73 26.46 0.63 11.30
CA TYR A 73 26.90 1.05 9.97
C TYR A 73 27.66 2.39 10.01
N ASP A 74 28.80 2.44 9.31
CA ASP A 74 29.54 3.68 9.08
C ASP A 74 28.85 4.53 8.01
N LEU A 75 28.00 5.46 8.46
CA LEU A 75 27.22 6.34 7.59
C LEU A 75 28.08 7.33 6.79
N THR A 76 29.38 7.49 7.09
CA THR A 76 30.28 8.30 6.25
C THR A 76 30.54 7.65 4.89
N LYS A 77 30.36 6.32 4.81
CA LYS A 77 30.44 5.54 3.55
C LYS A 77 29.11 5.45 2.82
N ALA A 78 28.02 5.88 3.45
CA ALA A 78 26.70 5.81 2.85
C ALA A 78 26.56 6.85 1.72
N ARG A 79 25.87 6.46 0.64
CA ARG A 79 25.46 7.38 -0.41
C ARG A 79 24.02 7.81 -0.15
N TRP A 80 23.80 9.11 -0.09
CA TRP A 80 22.45 9.67 -0.03
C TRP A 80 21.78 9.53 -1.40
N GLU A 81 20.89 8.55 -1.51
CA GLU A 81 20.00 8.45 -2.66
C GLU A 81 18.77 9.31 -2.42
N ARG A 82 18.26 10.00 -3.46
CA ARG A 82 16.99 10.75 -3.35
C ARG A 82 15.87 9.75 -3.08
N VAL A 83 15.49 9.63 -1.81
CA VAL A 83 14.36 8.83 -1.39
C VAL A 83 13.08 9.47 -1.95
N GLY A 84 12.37 8.75 -2.83
CA GLY A 84 11.12 9.21 -3.40
C GLY A 84 10.76 8.53 -4.72
N ARG A 85 9.53 8.73 -5.19
CA ARG A 85 9.14 8.31 -6.54
C ARG A 85 9.98 9.09 -7.55
N PRO A 86 10.63 8.43 -8.53
CA PRO A 86 11.33 9.10 -9.61
C PRO A 86 10.43 10.15 -10.27
N SER A 87 11.00 11.30 -10.62
CA SER A 87 10.29 12.31 -11.40
C SER A 87 9.92 11.77 -12.78
N LEU A 88 8.82 12.25 -13.34
CA LEU A 88 8.38 11.92 -14.69
C LEU A 88 9.24 12.57 -15.79
N GLY A 89 10.34 13.25 -15.43
CA GLY A 89 11.24 13.97 -16.32
C GLY A 89 12.43 14.57 -15.55
N THR A 90 13.10 15.58 -16.11
CA THR A 90 14.20 16.29 -15.44
C THR A 90 13.68 17.17 -14.30
N GLY A 91 14.14 16.93 -13.07
CA GLY A 91 13.83 17.78 -11.92
C GLY A 91 12.56 17.39 -11.16
N VAL A 92 11.85 18.37 -10.61
CA VAL A 92 10.59 18.14 -9.85
C VAL A 92 9.44 17.97 -10.83
N SER A 93 8.53 17.03 -10.60
CA SER A 93 7.27 16.90 -11.36
C SER A 93 6.13 17.62 -10.62
N PRO A 94 5.69 18.81 -11.08
CA PRO A 94 4.58 19.52 -10.46
C PRO A 94 3.28 18.71 -10.58
N ARG A 95 2.39 18.86 -9.59
CA ARG A 95 1.08 18.20 -9.59
C ARG A 95 0.04 19.11 -10.24
N LEU A 96 -0.66 18.60 -11.25
CA LEU A 96 -1.90 19.20 -11.75
C LEU A 96 -3.10 18.44 -11.17
N SER A 97 -3.98 19.13 -10.45
CA SER A 97 -5.23 18.56 -9.93
C SER A 97 -6.43 19.37 -10.40
N PHE A 98 -7.44 18.69 -10.93
CA PHE A 98 -8.71 19.29 -11.34
C PHE A 98 -9.86 18.29 -11.14
N ARG A 99 -11.09 18.80 -11.07
CA ARG A 99 -12.29 17.96 -11.01
C ARG A 99 -12.72 17.61 -12.43
N ALA A 100 -12.98 16.33 -12.67
CA ALA A 100 -13.57 15.85 -13.91
C ALA A 100 -15.07 15.57 -13.72
N SER A 101 -15.86 15.74 -14.76
CA SER A 101 -17.22 15.19 -14.77
C SER A 101 -17.16 13.66 -14.76
N ARG A 102 -18.22 13.01 -14.26
CA ARG A 102 -18.31 11.54 -14.25
C ARG A 102 -18.12 10.94 -15.65
N LYS A 103 -18.78 11.53 -16.65
CA LYS A 103 -18.66 11.10 -18.05
C LYS A 103 -17.22 11.19 -18.55
N LEU A 104 -16.52 12.28 -18.26
CA LEU A 104 -15.13 12.46 -18.66
C LEU A 104 -14.24 11.38 -18.01
N TYR A 105 -14.39 11.15 -16.72
CA TYR A 105 -13.64 10.11 -16.01
C TYR A 105 -13.86 8.72 -16.59
N GLU A 106 -15.12 8.32 -16.82
CA GLU A 106 -15.46 7.02 -17.39
C GLU A 106 -14.91 6.85 -18.81
N THR A 107 -14.97 7.90 -19.63
CA THR A 107 -14.41 7.89 -20.99
C THR A 107 -12.90 7.75 -20.98
N THR A 108 -12.21 8.52 -20.11
CA THR A 108 -10.74 8.45 -19.97
C THR A 108 -10.30 7.08 -19.45
N ARG A 109 -11.05 6.49 -18.52
CA ARG A 109 -10.75 5.15 -18.00
C ARG A 109 -10.85 4.09 -19.10
N ALA A 110 -11.94 4.08 -19.87
CA ALA A 110 -12.11 3.14 -20.97
C ALA A 110 -11.02 3.29 -22.05
N LEU A 111 -10.60 4.53 -22.30
CA LEU A 111 -9.48 4.82 -23.20
C LEU A 111 -8.15 4.26 -22.68
N ALA A 112 -7.85 4.47 -21.39
CA ALA A 112 -6.66 3.94 -20.74
C ALA A 112 -6.61 2.41 -20.79
N GLU A 113 -7.72 1.74 -20.46
CA GLU A 113 -7.83 0.28 -20.53
C GLU A 113 -7.59 -0.25 -21.96
N ARG A 114 -8.16 0.42 -22.97
CA ARG A 114 -7.97 0.04 -24.38
C ARG A 114 -6.53 0.21 -24.86
N GLU A 115 -5.82 1.23 -24.37
CA GLU A 115 -4.44 1.54 -24.78
C GLU A 115 -3.38 0.90 -23.88
N GLY A 116 -3.77 0.16 -22.83
CA GLY A 116 -2.84 -0.40 -21.85
C GLY A 116 -2.09 0.68 -21.04
N LYS A 117 -2.70 1.85 -20.88
CA LYS A 117 -2.13 3.01 -20.17
C LYS A 117 -2.87 3.27 -18.86
N THR A 118 -2.25 4.06 -17.99
CA THR A 118 -2.91 4.63 -16.82
C THR A 118 -3.75 5.86 -17.19
N ILE A 119 -4.77 6.16 -16.40
CA ILE A 119 -5.59 7.38 -16.55
C ILE A 119 -4.70 8.64 -16.57
N SER A 120 -3.66 8.67 -15.73
CA SER A 120 -2.72 9.79 -15.64
C SER A 120 -1.87 9.98 -16.91
N GLU A 121 -1.48 8.90 -17.59
CA GLU A 121 -0.76 8.97 -18.87
C GLU A 121 -1.65 9.50 -19.97
N VAL A 122 -2.87 8.98 -20.09
CA VAL A 122 -3.85 9.47 -21.06
C VAL A 122 -4.17 10.95 -20.82
N ALA A 123 -4.37 11.35 -19.55
CA ALA A 123 -4.62 12.74 -19.21
C ALA A 123 -3.43 13.64 -19.55
N ARG A 124 -2.20 13.18 -19.29
CA ARG A 124 -0.98 13.93 -19.62
C ARG A 124 -0.86 14.14 -21.13
N GLU A 125 -0.98 13.09 -21.92
CA GLU A 125 -0.92 13.18 -23.39
C GLU A 125 -1.99 14.12 -23.95
N ALA A 126 -3.21 14.07 -23.41
CA ALA A 126 -4.30 14.94 -23.84
C ALA A 126 -3.97 16.42 -23.57
N VAL A 127 -3.42 16.74 -22.39
CA VAL A 127 -3.01 18.11 -22.03
C VAL A 127 -1.83 18.56 -22.89
N GLU A 128 -0.83 17.72 -23.09
CA GLU A 128 0.35 18.02 -23.92
C GLU A 128 -0.06 18.35 -25.37
N ARG A 129 -0.94 17.54 -25.98
CA ARG A 129 -1.46 17.80 -27.33
C ARG A 129 -2.22 19.13 -27.40
N TYR A 130 -3.11 19.38 -26.44
CA TYR A 130 -3.92 20.60 -26.41
C TYR A 130 -3.05 21.87 -26.31
N VAL A 131 -2.06 21.87 -25.41
CA VAL A 131 -1.16 23.02 -25.23
C VAL A 131 -0.22 23.22 -26.43
N SER A 132 0.26 22.12 -27.02
CA SER A 132 1.14 22.17 -28.20
C SER A 132 0.42 22.72 -29.43
N ASP A 133 -0.85 22.37 -29.62
CA ASP A 133 -1.67 22.87 -30.72
C ASP A 133 -2.00 24.35 -30.58
N GLU A 134 -2.22 24.83 -29.35
CA GLU A 134 -2.47 26.25 -29.09
C GLU A 134 -1.20 27.09 -29.26
N SER A 135 -0.03 26.56 -28.89
CA SER A 135 1.27 27.23 -29.05
C SER A 135 1.72 27.37 -30.50
N ARG A 136 1.05 26.69 -31.45
CA ARG A 136 1.34 26.74 -32.88
C ARG A 136 0.51 27.79 -33.64
N LYS A 137 -0.49 28.38 -33.00
CA LYS A 137 -1.28 29.49 -33.56
C LYS A 137 -0.59 30.82 -33.29
#